data_AF-A0AAD8FCH9-F1
#
_entry.id   AF-A0AAD8FCH9-F1
#
_cell.length_a   1.000
_cell.length_b   1.000
_cell.length_c   1.000
_cell.angle_alpha   90.00
_cell.angle_beta   90.00
_cell.angle_gamma   90.00
#
_symmetry.space_group_name_H-M   'P 1'
#
loop_
_entity.id
_entity.type
_entity.pdbx_description
1 polymer ?
#
loop_
_entity_poly.entity_id
_entity_poly.type
_entity_poly.pdbx_seq_one_letter_code
_entity_poly.pdbx_strand_id
1 'polypeptide(L)'
;MMSKLPDTRLRVRAKKVIEKEICRVVSKVKVQKQGKHAEKGLDVASKQSEPKTTQKRNNSNEIVEQKKRKLSLHSDGTKLKCKASDVLPYRPTSKTLKNNDLRHDYVKNEVNKNQSIGEQTITENKSSHVLYIFNTLRNRFNSHRNPSKALSMSKYMRNQFQFFGLQAPERRALYKDLWAEVKKLNSSEIRALVNLTWQSPEREFQLFTTEILEKEMLNIFENEAEFSATSALNTLEFIKSFLAGNKSWWDTVDALAVKVVGPLVKLCQDELLPVMDKWNIDDNFWLCRTSIIYQNSFKARTDEARLYKYCLTQVHSKEFFIQKAIGWALREYYKINPMSVTAFVKENKDRLSSLSIREALKHDK
;
A
#
# COMPACT_ATOMS: atom_id res chain seq x y z
N MET A 1 -28.43 -2.59 42.96
CA MET A 1 -29.41 -1.85 42.12
C MET A 1 -28.69 -1.29 40.90
N MET A 2 -29.19 -1.66 39.73
CA MET A 2 -28.96 -1.08 38.39
C MET A 2 -27.56 -1.19 37.75
N SER A 3 -27.49 -2.21 36.90
CA SER A 3 -26.72 -2.29 35.66
C SER A 3 -26.80 -1.01 34.81
N LYS A 4 -25.67 -0.60 34.24
CA LYS A 4 -25.64 0.22 33.02
C LYS A 4 -25.15 -0.64 31.87
N LEU A 5 -26.11 -1.20 31.13
CA LEU A 5 -25.88 -1.77 29.80
C LEU A 5 -25.41 -0.64 28.85
N PRO A 6 -24.40 -0.85 27.99
CA PRO A 6 -24.01 0.18 27.03
C PRO A 6 -25.04 0.28 25.90
N ASP A 7 -25.54 1.50 25.71
CA ASP A 7 -26.59 1.87 24.78
C ASP A 7 -26.27 1.47 23.33
N THR A 8 -26.97 0.44 22.86
CA THR A 8 -26.95 -0.10 21.50
C THR A 8 -27.24 0.94 20.42
N ARG A 9 -27.86 2.08 20.75
CA ARG A 9 -28.12 3.17 19.79
C ARG A 9 -26.87 3.95 19.45
N LEU A 10 -25.93 4.15 20.39
CA LEU A 10 -24.62 4.76 20.10
C LEU A 10 -23.78 3.86 19.17
N ARG A 11 -23.87 2.53 19.35
CA ARG A 11 -23.17 1.51 18.54
C ARG A 11 -23.61 1.50 17.07
N VAL A 12 -24.91 1.54 16.81
CA VAL A 12 -25.45 1.63 15.44
C VAL A 12 -25.14 2.99 14.82
N ARG A 13 -25.10 4.06 15.63
CA ARG A 13 -24.81 5.42 15.16
C ARG A 13 -23.34 5.57 14.77
N ALA A 14 -22.39 5.03 15.53
CA ALA A 14 -20.97 5.05 15.17
C ALA A 14 -20.68 4.25 13.88
N LYS A 15 -21.21 3.01 13.77
CA LYS A 15 -21.07 2.20 12.55
C LYS A 15 -21.71 2.87 11.33
N LYS A 16 -22.91 3.43 11.48
CA LYS A 16 -23.56 4.21 10.41
C LYS A 16 -22.82 5.49 10.07
N VAL A 17 -22.17 6.16 11.03
CA VAL A 17 -21.35 7.36 10.76
C VAL A 17 -20.10 6.98 9.97
N ILE A 18 -19.40 5.92 10.35
CA ILE A 18 -18.20 5.41 9.65
C ILE A 18 -18.56 4.92 8.24
N GLU A 19 -19.60 4.10 8.09
CA GLU A 19 -20.08 3.63 6.78
C GLU A 19 -20.57 4.79 5.90
N LYS A 20 -21.27 5.78 6.48
CA LYS A 20 -21.73 6.97 5.74
C LYS A 20 -20.58 7.87 5.33
N GLU A 21 -19.52 7.97 6.11
CA GLU A 21 -18.35 8.77 5.78
C GLU A 21 -17.47 8.09 4.72
N ILE A 22 -17.31 6.76 4.80
CA ILE A 22 -16.72 5.95 3.73
C ILE A 22 -17.52 6.09 2.43
N CYS A 23 -18.86 5.94 2.49
CA CYS A 23 -19.73 6.11 1.33
C CYS A 23 -19.73 7.53 0.78
N ARG A 24 -19.68 8.58 1.62
CA ARG A 24 -19.56 9.98 1.16
C ARG A 24 -18.24 10.25 0.46
N VAL A 25 -17.14 9.70 0.97
CA VAL A 25 -15.82 9.82 0.33
C VAL A 25 -15.83 9.10 -1.02
N VAL A 26 -16.44 7.91 -1.11
CA VAL A 26 -16.57 7.14 -2.36
C VAL A 26 -17.48 7.86 -3.36
N SER A 27 -18.60 8.44 -2.92
CA SER A 27 -19.55 9.17 -3.76
C SER A 27 -18.99 10.51 -4.26
N LYS A 28 -18.27 11.28 -3.42
CA LYS A 28 -17.58 12.50 -3.86
C LYS A 28 -16.51 12.23 -4.92
N VAL A 29 -15.81 11.10 -4.81
CA VAL A 29 -14.85 10.63 -5.82
C VAL A 29 -15.54 10.21 -7.13
N LYS A 30 -16.79 9.71 -7.05
CA LYS A 30 -17.61 9.36 -8.23
C LYS A 30 -18.19 10.60 -8.92
N VAL A 31 -18.68 11.58 -8.16
CA VAL A 31 -19.23 12.84 -8.69
C VAL A 31 -18.13 13.73 -9.30
N GLN A 32 -16.93 13.78 -8.71
CA GLN A 32 -15.79 14.48 -9.33
C GLN A 32 -15.28 13.81 -10.63
N LYS A 33 -15.53 12.51 -10.82
CA LYS A 33 -15.25 11.82 -12.08
C LYS A 33 -16.35 12.01 -13.14
N GLN A 34 -17.61 12.22 -12.73
CA GLN A 34 -18.73 12.47 -13.64
C GLN A 34 -18.87 13.95 -14.04
N GLY A 35 -18.53 14.90 -13.16
CA GLY A 35 -18.56 16.34 -13.46
C GLY A 35 -17.55 16.79 -14.53
N LYS A 36 -16.43 16.07 -14.69
CA LYS A 36 -15.45 16.34 -15.77
C LYS A 36 -15.89 15.84 -17.15
N HIS A 37 -17.00 15.10 -17.25
CA HIS A 37 -17.58 14.65 -18.51
C HIS A 37 -18.85 15.40 -18.93
N ALA A 38 -19.40 16.28 -18.07
CA ALA A 38 -20.67 16.99 -18.33
C ALA A 38 -20.52 18.48 -18.72
N GLU A 39 -19.32 19.08 -18.65
CA GLU A 39 -19.08 20.48 -19.06
C GLU A 39 -18.63 20.64 -20.53
N LYS A 40 -18.98 19.69 -21.40
CA LYS A 40 -18.89 19.84 -22.86
C LYS A 40 -20.19 19.41 -23.52
N GLY A 41 -21.19 20.28 -23.45
CA GLY A 41 -22.42 20.10 -24.19
C GLY A 41 -23.58 20.75 -23.47
N LEU A 42 -23.76 22.04 -23.70
CA LEU A 42 -25.04 22.76 -23.72
C LEU A 42 -24.72 24.24 -23.88
N ASP A 43 -24.65 24.68 -25.13
CA ASP A 43 -25.14 26.01 -25.47
C ASP A 43 -25.66 26.00 -26.90
N VAL A 44 -26.66 26.85 -27.16
CA VAL A 44 -27.35 27.13 -28.42
C VAL A 44 -28.63 26.34 -28.74
N ALA A 45 -29.78 26.92 -28.35
CA ALA A 45 -30.89 27.26 -29.24
C ALA A 45 -31.87 28.19 -28.47
N SER A 46 -32.02 29.46 -28.81
CA SER A 46 -33.05 29.87 -29.78
C SER A 46 -32.91 31.36 -30.09
N LYS A 47 -32.85 31.70 -31.39
CA LYS A 47 -33.37 32.94 -31.98
C LYS A 47 -33.40 32.77 -33.50
N GLN A 48 -34.60 32.74 -34.06
CA GLN A 48 -34.86 32.83 -35.50
C GLN A 48 -34.84 34.29 -35.94
N SER A 49 -34.13 34.59 -37.02
CA SER A 49 -34.55 35.47 -38.12
C SER A 49 -33.46 35.48 -39.21
N GLU A 50 -33.88 35.11 -40.43
CA GLU A 50 -33.16 35.14 -41.71
C GLU A 50 -32.93 36.58 -42.24
N PRO A 51 -32.35 36.83 -43.45
CA PRO A 51 -31.45 36.01 -44.30
C PRO A 51 -30.20 36.81 -44.80
N LYS A 52 -29.21 36.12 -45.41
CA LYS A 52 -28.70 36.39 -46.78
C LYS A 52 -27.32 35.75 -47.09
N THR A 53 -27.27 35.13 -48.28
CA THR A 53 -26.17 35.06 -49.28
C THR A 53 -24.89 34.23 -49.04
N THR A 54 -24.82 33.12 -49.80
CA THR A 54 -23.81 32.78 -50.84
C THR A 54 -22.38 32.34 -50.46
N GLN A 55 -22.04 31.11 -50.92
CA GLN A 55 -20.72 30.62 -51.36
C GLN A 55 -19.53 30.58 -50.37
N LYS A 56 -19.15 29.39 -49.90
CA LYS A 56 -18.04 28.58 -50.50
C LYS A 56 -17.78 27.31 -49.68
N ARG A 57 -17.63 26.22 -50.43
CA ARG A 57 -17.24 24.88 -50.02
C ARG A 57 -15.73 24.81 -49.69
N ASN A 58 -15.41 23.82 -48.86
CA ASN A 58 -14.13 23.07 -48.74
C ASN A 58 -13.00 23.71 -47.92
N ASN A 59 -12.92 23.34 -46.62
CA ASN A 59 -11.67 22.90 -45.96
C ASN A 59 -11.86 22.44 -44.50
N SER A 60 -12.66 21.40 -44.26
CA SER A 60 -12.87 20.89 -42.88
C SER A 60 -12.65 19.39 -42.68
N ASN A 61 -12.25 18.65 -43.72
CA ASN A 61 -12.01 17.20 -43.58
C ASN A 61 -10.55 16.82 -43.24
N GLU A 62 -9.59 17.75 -43.30
CA GLU A 62 -8.19 17.47 -42.91
C GLU A 62 -7.86 17.76 -41.43
N ILE A 63 -8.71 18.53 -40.73
CA ILE A 63 -8.45 18.91 -39.32
C ILE A 63 -9.08 17.90 -38.34
N VAL A 64 -10.04 17.10 -38.79
CA VAL A 64 -10.76 16.12 -37.95
C VAL A 64 -10.01 14.78 -37.85
N GLU A 65 -9.23 14.38 -38.86
CA GLU A 65 -8.42 13.16 -38.79
C GLU A 65 -7.12 13.32 -37.98
N GLN A 66 -6.54 14.52 -37.90
CA GLN A 66 -5.38 14.76 -37.01
C GLN A 66 -5.77 14.86 -35.53
N LYS A 67 -7.04 15.19 -35.21
CA LYS A 67 -7.53 15.26 -33.82
C LYS A 67 -8.00 13.92 -33.24
N LYS A 68 -8.31 12.91 -34.07
CA LYS A 68 -8.66 11.55 -33.59
C LYS A 68 -7.44 10.67 -33.24
N ARG A 69 -6.23 11.01 -33.68
CA ARG A 69 -4.98 10.32 -33.27
C ARG A 69 -4.35 10.81 -31.97
N LYS A 70 -4.87 11.86 -31.31
CA LYS A 70 -4.32 12.42 -30.06
C LYS A 70 -5.12 12.10 -28.78
N LEU A 71 -6.14 11.24 -28.85
CA LEU A 71 -7.03 10.93 -27.71
C LEU A 71 -7.00 9.46 -27.23
N SER A 72 -6.03 8.64 -27.65
CA SER A 72 -5.88 7.25 -27.17
C SER A 72 -4.71 7.02 -26.20
N LEU A 73 -4.18 8.07 -25.59
CA LEU A 73 -3.15 7.96 -24.55
C LEU A 73 -3.51 9.01 -23.50
N HIS A 74 -3.97 8.59 -22.33
CA HIS A 74 -3.84 9.24 -21.00
C HIS A 74 -4.80 8.55 -20.03
N SER A 75 -4.40 7.36 -19.57
CA SER A 75 -4.83 6.83 -18.28
C SER A 75 -3.60 6.72 -17.40
N ASP A 76 -3.09 7.88 -16.96
CA ASP A 76 -1.98 7.96 -16.01
C ASP A 76 -2.46 7.55 -14.62
N GLY A 77 -2.36 6.26 -14.34
CA GLY A 77 -2.17 5.77 -12.99
C GLY A 77 -0.73 6.08 -12.59
N THR A 78 -0.54 6.87 -11.55
CA THR A 78 0.75 7.30 -11.01
C THR A 78 1.61 6.08 -10.62
N LYS A 79 2.38 5.54 -11.58
CA LYS A 79 3.41 4.55 -11.35
C LYS A 79 4.62 5.27 -10.77
N LEU A 80 4.95 4.99 -9.50
CA LEU A 80 6.29 5.24 -8.98
C LEU A 80 7.29 4.46 -9.85
N LYS A 81 7.98 5.17 -10.75
CA LYS A 81 9.20 4.68 -11.40
C LYS A 81 10.38 5.26 -10.64
N CYS A 82 10.89 4.52 -9.65
CA CYS A 82 12.26 4.71 -9.20
C CYS A 82 13.16 4.09 -10.26
N LYS A 83 13.90 4.90 -11.03
CA LYS A 83 14.95 4.35 -11.90
C LYS A 83 16.04 3.80 -10.99
N ALA A 84 16.23 2.49 -11.00
CA ALA A 84 17.23 1.78 -10.20
C ALA A 84 18.68 2.01 -10.66
N SER A 85 18.90 2.84 -11.70
CA SER A 85 20.20 3.08 -12.33
C SER A 85 21.17 3.94 -11.53
N ASP A 86 20.70 4.63 -10.48
CA ASP A 86 21.47 5.70 -9.84
C ASP A 86 22.00 5.31 -8.44
N VAL A 87 21.91 4.02 -8.07
CA VAL A 87 22.30 3.54 -6.73
C VAL A 87 23.63 2.79 -6.82
N LEU A 88 24.66 3.31 -6.14
CA LEU A 88 25.94 2.62 -5.92
C LEU A 88 25.70 1.22 -5.30
N PRO A 89 26.59 0.22 -5.52
CA PRO A 89 26.48 -1.09 -4.90
C PRO A 89 26.39 -0.97 -3.37
N TYR A 90 25.26 -1.41 -2.80
CA TYR A 90 25.10 -1.55 -1.35
C TYR A 90 26.05 -2.64 -0.88
N ARG A 91 26.99 -2.29 0.01
CA ARG A 91 27.97 -3.20 0.59
C ARG A 91 27.52 -3.50 2.03
N PRO A 92 27.10 -4.73 2.36
CA PRO A 92 26.76 -5.07 3.74
C PRO A 92 27.99 -4.89 4.63
N THR A 93 27.86 -4.14 5.72
CA THR A 93 28.89 -4.09 6.76
C THR A 93 28.91 -5.43 7.50
N SER A 94 30.04 -6.11 7.42
CA SER A 94 30.29 -7.41 8.05
C SER A 94 30.27 -7.31 9.59
N LYS A 95 29.19 -7.82 10.17
CA LYS A 95 29.02 -8.34 11.55
C LYS A 95 27.52 -8.71 11.57
N THR A 96 27.10 -9.93 11.24
CA THR A 96 27.29 -11.14 12.03
C THR A 96 27.06 -12.37 11.14
N LEU A 97 28.04 -13.29 11.06
CA LEU A 97 27.86 -14.64 10.54
C LEU A 97 27.79 -15.60 11.73
N LYS A 98 26.81 -16.50 11.73
CA LYS A 98 27.03 -17.96 11.72
C LYS A 98 25.70 -18.74 11.77
N ASN A 99 25.50 -19.50 10.70
CA ASN A 99 24.98 -20.87 10.59
C ASN A 99 23.82 -21.35 11.49
N ASN A 100 22.79 -21.92 10.87
CA ASN A 100 22.73 -23.39 10.72
C ASN A 100 21.65 -23.81 9.71
N ASP A 101 22.09 -24.67 8.80
CA ASP A 101 21.38 -25.38 7.76
C ASP A 101 20.93 -26.72 8.36
N LEU A 102 19.62 -26.97 8.45
CA LEU A 102 19.06 -28.29 8.78
C LEU A 102 17.77 -28.50 8.00
N ARG A 103 17.93 -29.12 6.82
CA ARG A 103 16.94 -30.07 6.29
C ARG A 103 16.83 -31.23 7.28
N HIS A 104 15.62 -31.67 7.65
CA HIS A 104 15.34 -33.07 7.99
C HIS A 104 13.84 -33.36 7.87
N ASP A 105 13.58 -34.56 7.37
CA ASP A 105 12.31 -35.15 6.96
C ASP A 105 11.36 -35.43 8.13
N TYR A 106 10.05 -35.40 7.89
CA TYR A 106 9.05 -35.98 8.79
C TYR A 106 7.89 -36.62 8.01
N VAL A 107 7.87 -37.95 7.98
CA VAL A 107 6.71 -38.81 7.69
C VAL A 107 6.79 -40.05 8.60
N LYS A 108 5.63 -40.47 9.14
CA LYS A 108 5.29 -41.65 10.00
C LYS A 108 5.50 -41.48 11.51
N ASN A 109 4.60 -41.87 12.43
CA ASN A 109 3.47 -42.84 12.41
C ASN A 109 2.31 -42.42 13.34
N GLU A 110 1.11 -42.95 13.03
CA GLU A 110 -0.12 -42.94 13.84
C GLU A 110 -0.13 -43.98 14.99
N VAL A 111 -0.98 -43.76 16.01
CA VAL A 111 -2.14 -44.62 16.43
C VAL A 111 -2.46 -44.53 17.95
N ASN A 112 -3.77 -44.40 18.23
CA ASN A 112 -4.57 -44.56 19.47
C ASN A 112 -4.83 -43.32 20.36
N LYS A 113 -6.06 -43.01 20.81
CA LYS A 113 -7.42 -43.45 20.45
C LYS A 113 -8.42 -42.53 21.17
N ASN A 114 -9.36 -41.97 20.41
CA ASN A 114 -10.78 -41.83 20.76
C ASN A 114 -11.18 -41.14 22.08
N GLN A 115 -10.89 -39.84 22.20
CA GLN A 115 -11.80 -38.89 22.89
C GLN A 115 -11.64 -37.42 22.40
N SER A 116 -11.01 -37.21 21.23
CA SER A 116 -10.59 -35.89 20.72
C SER A 116 -11.16 -35.55 19.32
N ILE A 117 -11.99 -36.43 18.76
CA ILE A 117 -12.40 -36.38 17.34
C ILE A 117 -13.17 -35.10 16.98
N GLY A 118 -13.86 -34.44 17.92
CA GLY A 118 -14.59 -33.19 17.68
C GLY A 118 -13.75 -31.92 17.66
N GLU A 119 -12.63 -31.87 18.40
CA GLU A 119 -11.73 -30.70 18.43
C GLU A 119 -10.55 -30.83 17.46
N GLN A 120 -10.07 -32.07 17.23
CA GLN A 120 -9.04 -32.35 16.23
C GLN A 120 -9.53 -32.14 14.79
N THR A 121 -10.76 -32.58 14.45
CA THR A 121 -11.29 -32.32 13.09
C THR A 121 -11.51 -30.83 12.82
N ILE A 122 -11.88 -30.02 13.82
CA ILE A 122 -12.04 -28.58 13.63
C ILE A 122 -10.67 -27.88 13.48
N THR A 123 -9.63 -28.31 14.19
CA THR A 123 -8.28 -27.72 14.09
C THR A 123 -7.51 -28.18 12.84
N GLU A 124 -7.66 -29.44 12.43
CA GLU A 124 -7.12 -29.96 11.16
C GLU A 124 -7.80 -29.31 9.94
N ASN A 125 -9.12 -29.11 9.99
CA ASN A 125 -9.88 -28.50 8.90
C ASN A 125 -9.60 -26.99 8.77
N LYS A 126 -9.22 -26.30 9.86
CA LYS A 126 -8.80 -24.89 9.85
C LYS A 126 -7.41 -24.68 9.23
N SER A 127 -6.45 -25.55 9.55
CA SER A 127 -5.15 -25.59 8.85
C SER A 127 -5.32 -25.91 7.36
N SER A 128 -6.36 -26.70 7.03
CA SER A 128 -6.69 -27.05 5.64
C SER A 128 -7.10 -25.86 4.78
N HIS A 129 -7.83 -24.87 5.32
CA HIS A 129 -8.35 -23.76 4.50
C HIS A 129 -7.26 -22.74 4.13
N VAL A 130 -6.36 -22.46 5.06
CA VAL A 130 -5.14 -21.66 4.79
C VAL A 130 -4.29 -22.33 3.72
N LEU A 131 -4.05 -23.64 3.85
CA LEU A 131 -3.29 -24.42 2.87
C LEU A 131 -4.00 -24.50 1.52
N TYR A 132 -5.34 -24.61 1.49
CA TYR A 132 -6.12 -24.56 0.27
C TYR A 132 -5.90 -23.24 -0.49
N ILE A 133 -6.04 -22.09 0.19
CA ILE A 133 -5.83 -20.77 -0.42
C ILE A 133 -4.40 -20.66 -0.93
N PHE A 134 -3.41 -21.01 -0.10
CA PHE A 134 -1.99 -20.92 -0.45
C PHE A 134 -1.62 -21.82 -1.64
N ASN A 135 -2.02 -23.09 -1.61
CA ASN A 135 -1.71 -24.03 -2.69
C ASN A 135 -2.42 -23.65 -3.98
N THR A 136 -3.68 -23.19 -3.91
CA THR A 136 -4.40 -22.70 -5.08
C THR A 136 -3.69 -21.49 -5.69
N LEU A 137 -3.28 -20.53 -4.87
CA LEU A 137 -2.50 -19.37 -5.31
C LEU A 137 -1.18 -19.79 -5.95
N ARG A 138 -0.41 -20.65 -5.28
CA ARG A 138 0.89 -21.15 -5.75
C ARG A 138 0.78 -21.88 -7.07
N ASN A 139 -0.24 -22.73 -7.24
CA ASN A 139 -0.46 -23.46 -8.48
C ASN A 139 -0.80 -22.50 -9.61
N ARG A 140 -1.71 -21.54 -9.38
CA ARG A 140 -2.06 -20.52 -10.39
C ARG A 140 -0.86 -19.68 -10.80
N PHE A 141 -0.03 -19.24 -9.84
CA PHE A 141 1.19 -18.49 -10.16
C PHE A 141 2.21 -19.32 -10.94
N ASN A 142 2.41 -20.59 -10.59
CA ASN A 142 3.29 -21.49 -11.33
C ASN A 142 2.80 -21.74 -12.76
N SER A 143 1.51 -22.04 -12.95
CA SER A 143 0.94 -22.28 -14.29
C SER A 143 0.99 -21.07 -15.22
N HIS A 144 1.15 -19.86 -14.67
CA HIS A 144 1.27 -18.61 -15.45
C HIS A 144 2.69 -18.02 -15.40
N ARG A 145 3.69 -18.77 -14.90
CA ARG A 145 5.06 -18.29 -14.77
C ARG A 145 5.59 -17.82 -16.11
N ASN A 146 6.22 -16.65 -16.12
CA ASN A 146 6.90 -16.08 -17.27
C ASN A 146 8.39 -15.86 -16.95
N PRO A 147 9.29 -16.78 -17.31
CA PRO A 147 10.71 -16.70 -16.96
C PRO A 147 11.42 -15.44 -17.48
N SER A 148 11.06 -14.96 -18.67
CA SER A 148 11.67 -13.76 -19.27
C SER A 148 11.31 -12.48 -18.50
N LYS A 149 10.01 -12.33 -18.14
CA LYS A 149 9.56 -11.24 -17.25
C LYS A 149 10.17 -11.39 -15.86
N ALA A 150 10.24 -12.60 -15.31
CA ALA A 150 10.82 -12.86 -14.00
C ALA A 150 12.27 -12.38 -13.90
N LEU A 151 13.10 -12.66 -14.90
CA LEU A 151 14.48 -12.19 -14.96
C LEU A 151 14.55 -10.66 -14.97
N SER A 152 13.71 -10.01 -15.77
CA SER A 152 13.66 -8.55 -15.85
C SER A 152 13.20 -7.90 -14.55
N MET A 153 12.19 -8.49 -13.88
CA MET A 153 11.68 -8.03 -12.59
C MET A 153 12.70 -8.23 -11.45
N SER A 154 13.41 -9.37 -11.45
CA SER A 154 14.49 -9.62 -10.49
C SER A 154 15.62 -8.61 -10.65
N LYS A 155 16.08 -8.34 -11.89
CA LYS A 155 17.09 -7.31 -12.18
C LYS A 155 16.67 -5.93 -11.69
N TYR A 156 15.40 -5.56 -11.88
CA TYR A 156 14.85 -4.29 -11.38
C TYR A 156 14.94 -4.18 -9.84
N MET A 157 14.78 -5.30 -9.13
CA MET A 157 15.01 -5.41 -7.69
C MET A 157 16.44 -5.79 -7.31
N ARG A 158 17.42 -5.49 -8.18
CA ARG A 158 18.85 -5.77 -7.97
C ARG A 158 19.16 -7.23 -7.66
N ASN A 159 18.39 -8.15 -8.24
CA ASN A 159 18.49 -9.60 -8.08
C ASN A 159 18.36 -10.09 -6.62
N GLN A 160 17.68 -9.32 -5.75
CA GLN A 160 17.47 -9.73 -4.36
C GLN A 160 16.34 -10.74 -4.18
N PHE A 161 15.43 -10.84 -5.14
CA PHE A 161 14.22 -11.67 -5.03
C PHE A 161 13.99 -12.51 -6.28
N GLN A 162 13.43 -13.70 -6.07
CA GLN A 162 12.90 -14.54 -7.14
C GLN A 162 11.53 -14.01 -7.57
N PHE A 163 11.12 -14.33 -8.80
CA PHE A 163 9.84 -13.89 -9.34
C PHE A 163 9.18 -15.00 -10.17
N PHE A 164 7.86 -15.02 -10.20
CA PHE A 164 7.09 -15.74 -11.21
C PHE A 164 7.07 -15.00 -12.56
N GLY A 165 7.29 -13.68 -12.55
CA GLY A 165 7.21 -12.85 -13.74
C GLY A 165 5.81 -12.27 -13.98
N LEU A 166 5.00 -12.17 -12.92
CA LEU A 166 3.60 -11.75 -12.99
C LEU A 166 3.46 -10.29 -12.59
N GLN A 167 3.08 -9.45 -13.54
CA GLN A 167 2.81 -8.04 -13.27
C GLN A 167 1.52 -7.85 -12.48
N ALA A 168 1.34 -6.70 -11.82
CA ALA A 168 0.23 -6.49 -10.91
C ALA A 168 -1.19 -6.78 -11.49
N PRO A 169 -1.55 -6.40 -12.74
CA PRO A 169 -2.87 -6.73 -13.29
C PRO A 169 -3.08 -8.24 -13.45
N GLU A 170 -2.09 -8.92 -14.01
CA GLU A 170 -2.09 -10.38 -14.23
C GLU A 170 -2.15 -11.12 -12.90
N ARG A 171 -1.24 -10.78 -11.98
CA ARG A 171 -1.19 -11.37 -10.64
C ARG A 171 -2.52 -11.21 -9.89
N ARG A 172 -3.12 -10.01 -9.90
CA ARG A 172 -4.40 -9.74 -9.24
C ARG A 172 -5.57 -10.48 -9.85
N ALA A 173 -5.56 -10.73 -11.15
CA ALA A 173 -6.60 -11.52 -11.80
C ALA A 173 -6.57 -12.97 -11.27
N LEU A 174 -5.39 -13.54 -11.02
CA LEU A 174 -5.21 -14.92 -10.58
C LEU A 174 -5.68 -15.23 -9.17
N TYR A 175 -5.81 -14.23 -8.28
CA TYR A 175 -6.32 -14.42 -6.92
C TYR A 175 -7.58 -13.62 -6.60
N LYS A 176 -8.22 -13.04 -7.61
CA LYS A 176 -9.39 -12.18 -7.43
C LYS A 176 -10.53 -12.90 -6.70
N ASP A 177 -10.82 -14.13 -7.11
CA ASP A 177 -11.83 -15.02 -6.54
C ASP A 177 -11.44 -15.56 -5.17
N LEU A 178 -10.13 -15.78 -4.91
CA LEU A 178 -9.63 -16.24 -3.61
C LEU A 178 -9.92 -15.27 -2.46
N TRP A 179 -10.20 -13.98 -2.75
CA TRP A 179 -10.61 -13.03 -1.71
C TRP A 179 -11.90 -13.44 -0.99
N ALA A 180 -12.80 -14.19 -1.64
CA ALA A 180 -13.99 -14.71 -0.97
C ALA A 180 -13.62 -15.74 0.11
N GLU A 181 -12.54 -16.50 -0.10
CA GLU A 181 -12.03 -17.49 0.85
C GLU A 181 -11.20 -16.84 1.95
N VAL A 182 -10.36 -15.85 1.61
CA VAL A 182 -9.58 -15.08 2.61
C VAL A 182 -10.50 -14.43 3.64
N LYS A 183 -11.66 -13.91 3.23
CA LYS A 183 -12.64 -13.29 4.15
C LYS A 183 -13.34 -14.25 5.10
N LYS A 184 -13.24 -15.57 4.86
CA LYS A 184 -13.77 -16.59 5.77
C LYS A 184 -12.76 -16.95 6.86
N LEU A 185 -11.50 -16.57 6.70
CA LEU A 185 -10.45 -16.86 7.66
C LEU A 185 -10.65 -16.05 8.93
N ASN A 186 -10.40 -16.69 10.07
CA ASN A 186 -10.30 -16.02 11.35
C ASN A 186 -8.92 -15.35 11.53
N SER A 187 -8.80 -14.56 12.59
CA SER A 187 -7.57 -13.84 12.95
C SER A 187 -6.30 -14.71 12.95
N SER A 188 -6.34 -15.94 13.49
CA SER A 188 -5.18 -16.83 13.53
C SER A 188 -4.80 -17.38 12.15
N GLU A 189 -5.80 -17.66 11.32
CA GLU A 189 -5.62 -18.17 9.96
C GLU A 189 -5.10 -17.08 9.01
N ILE A 190 -5.55 -15.83 9.17
CA ILE A 190 -5.01 -14.67 8.44
C ILE A 190 -3.52 -14.51 8.75
N ARG A 191 -3.14 -14.56 10.03
CA ARG A 191 -1.72 -14.49 10.45
C ARG A 191 -0.91 -15.64 9.85
N ALA A 192 -1.46 -16.85 9.84
CA ALA A 192 -0.81 -18.02 9.25
C ALA A 192 -0.60 -17.85 7.73
N LEU A 193 -1.62 -17.42 6.98
CA LEU A 193 -1.53 -17.18 5.54
C LEU A 193 -0.53 -16.07 5.19
N VAL A 194 -0.55 -14.97 5.95
CA VAL A 194 0.39 -13.85 5.83
C VAL A 194 1.82 -14.34 6.04
N ASN A 195 2.09 -15.10 7.10
CA ASN A 195 3.42 -15.65 7.35
C ASN A 195 3.86 -16.62 6.25
N LEU A 196 2.98 -17.52 5.82
CA LEU A 196 3.29 -18.52 4.79
C LEU A 196 3.64 -17.85 3.44
N THR A 197 2.83 -16.88 3.02
CA THR A 197 3.10 -16.09 1.80
C THR A 197 4.35 -15.23 1.96
N TRP A 198 4.56 -14.61 3.12
CA TRP A 198 5.78 -13.83 3.35
C TRP A 198 7.04 -14.69 3.30
N GLN A 199 7.02 -15.92 3.82
CA GLN A 199 8.18 -16.81 3.80
C GLN A 199 8.43 -17.48 2.45
N SER A 200 7.50 -17.40 1.50
CA SER A 200 7.66 -17.98 0.16
C SER A 200 8.74 -17.27 -0.69
N PRO A 201 9.43 -17.96 -1.61
CA PRO A 201 10.63 -17.41 -2.25
C PRO A 201 10.34 -16.29 -3.27
N GLU A 202 9.28 -16.42 -4.09
CA GLU A 202 8.98 -15.42 -5.12
C GLU A 202 8.27 -14.19 -4.60
N ARG A 203 8.68 -13.02 -5.09
CA ARG A 203 8.26 -11.69 -4.61
C ARG A 203 6.75 -11.47 -4.71
N GLU A 204 6.10 -12.08 -5.68
CA GLU A 204 4.65 -12.00 -5.85
C GLU A 204 3.86 -12.49 -4.64
N PHE A 205 4.42 -13.38 -3.82
CA PHE A 205 3.79 -13.79 -2.56
C PHE A 205 3.82 -12.68 -1.51
N GLN A 206 4.94 -12.01 -1.29
CA GLN A 206 5.01 -10.87 -0.36
C GLN A 206 4.09 -9.74 -0.83
N LEU A 207 3.98 -9.51 -2.14
CA LEU A 207 3.03 -8.54 -2.69
C LEU A 207 1.58 -8.93 -2.37
N PHE A 208 1.24 -10.22 -2.41
CA PHE A 208 -0.07 -10.68 -1.94
C PHE A 208 -0.23 -10.49 -0.43
N THR A 209 0.80 -10.78 0.37
CA THR A 209 0.83 -10.49 1.82
C THR A 209 0.50 -9.03 2.11
N THR A 210 1.13 -8.08 1.40
CA THR A 210 0.83 -6.64 1.61
C THR A 210 -0.62 -6.29 1.29
N GLU A 211 -1.25 -6.96 0.31
CA GLU A 211 -2.67 -6.76 0.00
C GLU A 211 -3.60 -7.39 1.04
N ILE A 212 -3.21 -8.53 1.66
CA ILE A 212 -3.95 -9.10 2.79
C ILE A 212 -3.89 -8.14 3.97
N LEU A 213 -2.70 -7.69 4.34
CA LEU A 213 -2.50 -6.74 5.43
C LEU A 213 -3.28 -5.43 5.19
N GLU A 214 -3.28 -4.90 3.97
CA GLU A 214 -4.08 -3.71 3.62
C GLU A 214 -5.59 -3.89 3.85
N LYS A 215 -6.14 -5.07 3.50
CA LYS A 215 -7.60 -5.29 3.51
C LYS A 215 -8.13 -5.86 4.81
N GLU A 216 -7.32 -6.65 5.50
CA GLU A 216 -7.72 -7.44 6.66
C GLU A 216 -7.00 -6.99 7.93
N MET A 217 -6.29 -5.84 7.94
CA MET A 217 -5.50 -5.39 9.10
C MET A 217 -6.27 -5.40 10.42
N LEU A 218 -7.54 -4.97 10.41
CA LEU A 218 -8.37 -4.93 11.60
C LEU A 218 -8.65 -6.35 12.12
N ASN A 219 -8.85 -7.30 11.22
CA ASN A 219 -9.12 -8.71 11.55
C ASN A 219 -7.86 -9.48 12.00
N ILE A 220 -6.65 -8.90 11.95
CA ILE A 220 -5.40 -9.62 12.29
C ILE A 220 -5.32 -9.90 13.79
N PHE A 221 -5.75 -8.99 14.67
CA PHE A 221 -5.73 -9.17 16.13
C PHE A 221 -7.06 -8.82 16.80
N GLU A 222 -8.11 -8.63 16.02
CA GLU A 222 -9.45 -8.38 16.52
C GLU A 222 -10.23 -9.70 16.51
N ASN A 223 -10.51 -10.22 17.71
CA ASN A 223 -11.43 -11.35 17.93
C ASN A 223 -12.77 -10.88 18.56
N GLU A 224 -12.87 -9.59 18.90
CA GLU A 224 -14.02 -8.98 19.58
C GLU A 224 -14.57 -7.79 18.80
N ALA A 225 -15.73 -7.28 19.19
CA ALA A 225 -16.50 -6.29 18.43
C ALA A 225 -15.91 -4.85 18.39
N GLU A 226 -14.79 -4.59 19.05
CA GLU A 226 -14.18 -3.25 19.17
C GLU A 226 -12.65 -3.30 19.06
N PHE A 227 -12.11 -2.45 18.18
CA PHE A 227 -10.68 -2.36 17.91
C PHE A 227 -9.99 -1.61 19.05
N SER A 228 -9.27 -2.35 19.90
CA SER A 228 -8.63 -1.79 21.09
C SER A 228 -7.24 -1.20 20.81
N ALA A 229 -6.79 -0.30 21.70
CA ALA A 229 -5.40 0.19 21.77
C ALA A 229 -4.37 -0.95 21.74
N THR A 230 -4.62 -2.01 22.51
CA THR A 230 -3.78 -3.22 22.55
C THR A 230 -3.75 -3.94 21.20
N SER A 231 -4.90 -4.08 20.54
CA SER A 231 -5.00 -4.68 19.20
C SER A 231 -4.23 -3.85 18.17
N ALA A 232 -4.28 -2.52 18.28
CA ALA A 232 -3.54 -1.61 17.41
C ALA A 232 -2.02 -1.78 17.56
N LEU A 233 -1.52 -1.81 18.80
CA LEU A 233 -0.10 -2.05 19.10
C LEU A 233 0.37 -3.42 18.63
N ASN A 234 -0.41 -4.48 18.90
CA ASN A 234 -0.09 -5.84 18.45
C ASN A 234 -0.07 -5.94 16.91
N THR A 235 -1.03 -5.29 16.24
CA THR A 235 -1.06 -5.23 14.78
C THR A 235 0.18 -4.52 14.24
N LEU A 236 0.56 -3.39 14.84
CA LEU A 236 1.74 -2.64 14.42
C LEU A 236 3.04 -3.42 14.65
N GLU A 237 3.19 -4.12 15.79
CA GLU A 237 4.37 -4.95 16.06
C GLU A 237 4.44 -6.15 15.11
N PHE A 238 3.30 -6.74 14.75
CA PHE A 238 3.27 -7.78 13.73
C PHE A 238 3.70 -7.24 12.36
N ILE A 239 3.23 -6.05 11.96
CA ILE A 239 3.67 -5.38 10.71
C ILE A 239 5.16 -5.05 10.75
N LYS A 240 5.68 -4.61 11.89
CA LYS A 240 7.10 -4.32 12.11
C LYS A 240 7.98 -5.54 11.79
N SER A 241 7.53 -6.75 12.13
CA SER A 241 8.27 -7.98 11.81
C SER A 241 8.52 -8.17 10.30
N PHE A 242 7.61 -7.67 9.45
CA PHE A 242 7.77 -7.67 7.99
C PHE A 242 8.63 -6.50 7.51
N LEU A 243 8.45 -5.32 8.10
CA LEU A 243 9.20 -4.10 7.74
C LEU A 243 10.69 -4.21 8.10
N ALA A 244 11.01 -4.86 9.22
CA ALA A 244 12.38 -5.04 9.71
C ALA A 244 12.97 -6.42 9.36
N GLY A 245 12.25 -7.25 8.62
CA GLY A 245 12.65 -8.61 8.26
C GLY A 245 13.64 -8.69 7.09
N ASN A 246 14.05 -9.92 6.77
CA ASN A 246 15.02 -10.21 5.70
C ASN A 246 14.47 -10.02 4.27
N LYS A 247 13.17 -9.77 4.11
CA LYS A 247 12.51 -9.53 2.81
C LYS A 247 12.09 -8.07 2.61
N SER A 248 12.62 -7.16 3.42
CA SER A 248 12.35 -5.74 3.32
C SER A 248 13.00 -5.13 2.09
N TRP A 249 12.19 -4.44 1.31
CA TRP A 249 12.63 -3.61 0.19
C TRP A 249 11.56 -2.56 -0.07
N TRP A 250 11.92 -1.50 -0.80
CA TRP A 250 11.04 -0.33 -0.95
C TRP A 250 9.64 -0.68 -1.48
N ASP A 251 9.48 -1.70 -2.33
CA ASP A 251 8.18 -2.06 -2.90
C ASP A 251 7.18 -2.61 -1.86
N THR A 252 7.64 -3.40 -0.89
CA THR A 252 6.78 -3.86 0.23
C THR A 252 6.72 -2.84 1.35
N VAL A 253 7.85 -2.20 1.69
CA VAL A 253 7.90 -1.20 2.77
C VAL A 253 6.99 -0.01 2.43
N ASP A 254 7.03 0.51 1.21
CA ASP A 254 6.19 1.65 0.81
C ASP A 254 4.70 1.29 0.83
N ALA A 255 4.35 0.07 0.40
CA ALA A 255 2.98 -0.40 0.43
C ALA A 255 2.48 -0.53 1.88
N LEU A 256 3.27 -1.16 2.76
CA LEU A 256 2.93 -1.32 4.17
C LEU A 256 2.85 0.02 4.90
N ALA A 257 3.81 0.91 4.69
CA ALA A 257 3.86 2.22 5.33
C ALA A 257 2.62 3.06 4.98
N VAL A 258 2.33 3.23 3.69
CA VAL A 258 1.28 4.17 3.23
C VAL A 258 -0.13 3.58 3.38
N LYS A 259 -0.27 2.27 3.24
CA LYS A 259 -1.58 1.62 3.15
C LYS A 259 -1.99 0.78 4.34
N VAL A 260 -1.06 0.45 5.23
CA VAL A 260 -1.35 -0.33 6.43
C VAL A 260 -1.03 0.49 7.67
N VAL A 261 0.23 0.87 7.85
CA VAL A 261 0.68 1.67 9.01
C VAL A 261 -0.02 3.03 9.04
N GLY A 262 -0.09 3.74 7.91
CA GLY A 262 -0.78 5.02 7.82
C GLY A 262 -2.23 4.98 8.30
N PRO A 263 -3.10 4.16 7.69
CA PRO A 263 -4.47 3.97 8.15
C PRO A 263 -4.59 3.51 9.61
N LEU A 264 -3.71 2.62 10.07
CA LEU A 264 -3.69 2.13 11.45
C LEU A 264 -3.36 3.25 12.45
N VAL A 265 -2.29 4.02 12.23
CA VAL A 265 -1.90 5.18 13.06
C VAL A 265 -3.02 6.22 13.11
N LYS A 266 -3.71 6.42 11.98
CA LYS A 266 -4.82 7.38 11.92
C LYS A 266 -6.01 6.98 12.79
N LEU A 267 -6.24 5.67 12.98
CA LEU A 267 -7.30 5.15 13.84
C LEU A 267 -6.95 5.25 15.33
N CYS A 268 -5.67 5.02 15.68
CA CYS A 268 -5.18 4.98 17.06
C CYS A 268 -3.97 5.91 17.23
N GLN A 269 -4.22 7.22 17.17
CA GLN A 269 -3.14 8.21 17.15
C GLN A 269 -2.40 8.30 18.50
N ASP A 270 -3.15 8.28 19.61
CA ASP A 270 -2.60 8.45 20.95
C ASP A 270 -1.58 7.34 21.28
N GLU A 271 -1.86 6.12 20.85
CA GLU A 271 -1.01 4.95 21.08
C GLU A 271 0.14 4.84 20.06
N LEU A 272 -0.12 5.17 18.79
CA LEU A 272 0.79 4.81 17.71
C LEU A 272 1.70 5.95 17.23
N LEU A 273 1.35 7.22 17.47
CA LEU A 273 2.27 8.33 17.19
C LEU A 273 3.59 8.24 18.01
N PRO A 274 3.59 7.86 19.30
CA PRO A 274 4.83 7.59 20.04
C PRO A 274 5.68 6.47 19.42
N VAL A 275 5.05 5.48 18.77
CA VAL A 275 5.77 4.42 18.05
C VAL A 275 6.39 4.96 16.77
N MET A 276 5.69 5.84 16.03
CA MET A 276 6.27 6.53 14.87
C MET A 276 7.46 7.42 15.25
N ASP A 277 7.40 8.08 16.40
CA ASP A 277 8.53 8.87 16.94
C ASP A 277 9.74 7.98 17.19
N LYS A 278 9.55 6.78 17.78
CA LYS A 278 10.61 5.79 17.98
C LYS A 278 11.16 5.26 16.66
N TRP A 279 10.29 4.91 15.71
CA TRP A 279 10.70 4.40 14.40
C TRP A 279 11.51 5.42 13.59
N ASN A 280 11.30 6.72 13.80
CA ASN A 280 12.03 7.77 13.10
C ASN A 280 13.52 7.88 13.48
N ILE A 281 13.94 7.24 14.57
CA ILE A 281 15.33 7.21 15.04
C ILE A 281 15.86 5.78 15.21
N ASP A 282 15.16 4.80 14.63
CA ASP A 282 15.53 3.39 14.73
C ASP A 282 16.78 3.08 13.88
N ASP A 283 17.59 2.13 14.32
CA ASP A 283 18.76 1.66 13.58
C ASP A 283 18.36 1.02 12.23
N ASN A 284 17.15 0.46 12.14
CA ASN A 284 16.61 -0.05 10.90
C ASN A 284 16.03 1.07 10.04
N PHE A 285 16.74 1.45 8.99
CA PHE A 285 16.32 2.53 8.10
C PHE A 285 14.98 2.27 7.37
N TRP A 286 14.48 1.02 7.27
CA TRP A 286 13.14 0.77 6.74
C TRP A 286 12.03 1.22 7.69
N LEU A 287 12.28 1.17 9.00
CA LEU A 287 11.37 1.74 10.00
C LEU A 287 11.43 3.28 9.96
N CYS A 288 12.63 3.86 9.86
CA CYS A 288 12.79 5.31 9.62
C CYS A 288 12.08 5.76 8.35
N ARG A 289 12.23 5.02 7.24
CA ARG A 289 11.51 5.30 5.99
C ARG A 289 10.01 5.24 6.19
N THR A 290 9.52 4.23 6.91
CA THR A 290 8.08 4.08 7.21
C THR A 290 7.54 5.26 7.99
N SER A 291 8.25 5.72 9.03
CA SER A 291 7.84 6.86 9.83
C SER A 291 7.80 8.17 9.02
N ILE A 292 8.66 8.32 8.01
CA ILE A 292 8.64 9.49 7.13
C ILE A 292 7.42 9.49 6.20
N ILE A 293 7.02 8.31 5.68
CA ILE A 293 6.05 8.23 4.57
C ILE A 293 4.64 7.75 4.95
N TYR A 294 4.38 7.33 6.20
CA TYR A 294 3.05 6.79 6.57
C TYR A 294 1.91 7.78 6.31
N GLN A 295 2.20 9.09 6.37
CA GLN A 295 1.23 10.16 6.13
C GLN A 295 0.98 10.47 4.65
N ASN A 296 1.69 9.86 3.70
CA ASN A 296 1.63 10.25 2.27
C ASN A 296 0.22 10.22 1.65
N SER A 297 -0.71 9.47 2.24
CA SER A 297 -2.11 9.38 1.80
C SER A 297 -3.08 10.32 2.54
N PHE A 298 -2.62 11.08 3.53
CA PHE A 298 -3.48 11.83 4.46
C PHE A 298 -4.03 13.13 3.87
N LYS A 299 -3.38 13.69 2.83
CA LYS A 299 -3.78 14.93 2.15
C LYS A 299 -3.88 16.09 3.15
N ALA A 300 -5.02 16.79 3.20
CA ALA A 300 -5.28 17.88 4.15
C ALA A 300 -5.26 17.48 5.63
N ARG A 301 -5.23 16.16 5.94
CA ARG A 301 -5.10 15.65 7.31
C ARG A 301 -3.66 15.32 7.71
N THR A 302 -2.69 15.67 6.89
CA THR A 302 -1.27 15.47 7.22
C THR A 302 -0.90 16.38 8.39
N ASP A 303 -0.28 15.81 9.42
CA ASP A 303 0.38 16.56 10.50
C ASP A 303 1.69 17.11 9.94
N GLU A 304 1.63 18.36 9.50
CA GLU A 304 2.74 19.10 8.88
C GLU A 304 3.94 19.20 9.83
N ALA A 305 3.71 19.55 11.09
CA ALA A 305 4.76 19.72 12.07
C ALA A 305 5.54 18.42 12.28
N ARG A 306 4.83 17.29 12.39
CA ARG A 306 5.46 15.98 12.53
C ARG A 306 6.16 15.52 11.25
N LEU A 307 5.58 15.77 10.08
CA LEU A 307 6.23 15.49 8.79
C LEU A 307 7.58 16.20 8.70
N TYR A 308 7.61 17.51 8.97
CA TYR A 308 8.84 18.29 8.92
C TYR A 308 9.83 17.87 10.00
N LYS A 309 9.36 17.62 11.24
CA LYS A 309 10.20 17.05 12.30
C LYS A 309 10.89 15.78 11.83
N TYR A 310 10.16 14.81 11.26
CA TYR A 310 10.73 13.55 10.79
C TYR A 310 11.70 13.69 9.62
N CYS A 311 11.45 14.65 8.72
CA CYS A 311 12.40 15.00 7.67
C CYS A 311 13.70 15.56 8.25
N LEU A 312 13.60 16.44 9.26
CA LEU A 312 14.77 17.07 9.90
C LEU A 312 15.57 16.09 10.76
N THR A 313 14.92 15.18 11.49
CA THR A 313 15.62 14.13 12.25
C THR A 313 16.51 13.29 11.34
N GLN A 314 16.03 12.96 10.15
CA GLN A 314 16.71 12.09 9.20
C GLN A 314 17.51 12.84 8.12
N VAL A 315 17.67 14.15 8.27
CA VAL A 315 18.28 15.02 7.24
C VAL A 315 19.74 14.68 6.94
N HIS A 316 20.46 14.19 7.95
CA HIS A 316 21.88 13.81 7.83
C HIS A 316 22.10 12.42 7.22
N SER A 317 21.03 11.66 7.00
CA SER A 317 21.14 10.30 6.47
C SER A 317 21.73 10.30 5.06
N LYS A 318 22.77 9.49 4.87
CA LYS A 318 23.37 9.21 3.56
C LYS A 318 22.68 8.05 2.84
N GLU A 319 21.70 7.41 3.48
CA GLU A 319 20.96 6.30 2.89
C GLU A 319 20.04 6.81 1.76
N PHE A 320 20.23 6.28 0.56
CA PHE A 320 19.48 6.66 -0.63
C PHE A 320 17.97 6.52 -0.41
N PHE A 321 17.54 5.44 0.24
CA PHE A 321 16.12 5.21 0.51
C PHE A 321 15.54 6.21 1.51
N ILE A 322 16.32 6.72 2.46
CA ILE A 322 15.85 7.78 3.38
C ILE A 322 15.74 9.12 2.64
N GLN A 323 16.75 9.50 1.86
CA GLN A 323 16.71 10.74 1.08
C GLN A 323 15.53 10.78 0.10
N LYS A 324 15.23 9.63 -0.56
CA LYS A 324 14.03 9.48 -1.39
C LYS A 324 12.74 9.54 -0.58
N ALA A 325 12.71 9.01 0.64
CA ALA A 325 11.54 9.06 1.51
C ALA A 325 11.17 10.51 1.85
N ILE A 326 12.16 11.29 2.29
CA ILE A 326 12.01 12.73 2.60
C ILE A 326 11.45 13.47 1.39
N GLY A 327 12.12 13.35 0.24
CA GLY A 327 11.68 14.03 -0.97
C GLY A 327 10.29 13.60 -1.44
N TRP A 328 9.92 12.33 -1.29
CA TRP A 328 8.59 11.85 -1.65
C TRP A 328 7.51 12.38 -0.69
N ALA A 329 7.75 12.32 0.62
CA ALA A 329 6.79 12.80 1.62
C ALA A 329 6.50 14.30 1.44
N LEU A 330 7.56 15.10 1.25
CA LEU A 330 7.45 16.52 0.94
C LEU A 330 6.70 16.76 -0.37
N ARG A 331 6.98 15.98 -1.43
CA ARG A 331 6.26 16.11 -2.71
C ARG A 331 4.77 15.78 -2.59
N GLU A 332 4.42 14.75 -1.83
CA GLU A 332 3.00 14.43 -1.62
C GLU A 332 2.30 15.55 -0.86
N TYR A 333 2.97 16.14 0.13
CA TYR A 333 2.42 17.26 0.89
C TYR A 333 2.41 18.58 0.09
N TYR A 334 3.36 18.80 -0.83
CA TYR A 334 3.40 19.96 -1.73
C TYR A 334 2.12 20.09 -2.55
N LYS A 335 1.48 18.98 -2.93
CA LYS A 335 0.20 18.97 -3.64
C LYS A 335 -0.96 19.56 -2.82
N ILE A 336 -0.77 19.69 -1.50
CA ILE A 336 -1.75 20.19 -0.54
C ILE A 336 -1.38 21.59 -0.07
N ASN A 337 -0.11 21.79 0.34
CA ASN A 337 0.39 23.06 0.86
C ASN A 337 1.76 23.41 0.22
N PRO A 338 1.77 23.88 -1.05
CA PRO A 338 3.01 24.14 -1.78
C PRO A 338 3.83 25.25 -1.13
N MET A 339 3.19 26.31 -0.61
CA MET A 339 3.87 27.43 0.03
C MET A 339 4.67 26.98 1.26
N SER A 340 4.05 26.15 2.12
CA SER A 340 4.73 25.61 3.31
C SER A 340 5.92 24.73 2.94
N VAL A 341 5.76 23.83 1.96
CA VAL A 341 6.86 22.96 1.53
C VAL A 341 8.00 23.75 0.91
N THR A 342 7.71 24.74 0.05
CA THR A 342 8.74 25.61 -0.55
C THR A 342 9.48 26.40 0.53
N ALA A 343 8.79 26.95 1.53
CA ALA A 343 9.40 27.64 2.66
C ALA A 343 10.32 26.70 3.46
N PHE A 344 9.82 25.51 3.83
CA PHE A 344 10.59 24.49 4.55
C PHE A 344 11.86 24.08 3.79
N VAL A 345 11.75 23.83 2.49
CA VAL A 345 12.89 23.45 1.64
C VAL A 345 13.89 24.59 1.52
N LYS A 346 13.42 25.84 1.36
CA LYS A 346 14.29 27.02 1.29
C LYS A 346 15.07 27.23 2.58
N GLU A 347 14.40 27.14 3.73
CA GLU A 347 15.00 27.30 5.05
C GLU A 347 16.04 26.21 5.36
N ASN A 348 15.81 24.99 4.88
CA ASN A 348 16.66 23.85 5.16
C ASN A 348 17.53 23.41 3.95
N LYS A 349 17.73 24.30 2.98
CA LYS A 349 18.39 23.99 1.71
C LYS A 349 19.79 23.41 1.88
N ASP A 350 20.56 23.92 2.84
CA ASP A 350 21.94 23.49 3.07
C ASP A 350 22.04 22.19 3.88
N ARG A 351 20.94 21.76 4.49
CA ARG A 351 20.85 20.52 5.28
C ARG A 351 20.30 19.38 4.45
N LEU A 352 19.26 19.64 3.65
CA LEU A 352 18.60 18.64 2.83
C LEU A 352 19.53 18.16 1.70
N SER A 353 19.49 16.86 1.41
CA SER A 353 20.21 16.33 0.26
C SER A 353 19.67 16.93 -1.05
N SER A 354 20.53 17.13 -2.05
CA SER A 354 20.12 17.61 -3.37
C SER A 354 19.07 16.70 -4.02
N LEU A 355 19.10 15.40 -3.70
CA LEU A 355 18.10 14.43 -4.13
C LEU A 355 16.73 14.70 -3.51
N SER A 356 16.68 14.90 -2.18
CA SER A 356 15.45 15.20 -1.46
C SER A 356 14.81 16.50 -1.97
N ILE A 357 15.60 17.55 -2.18
CA ILE A 357 15.14 18.84 -2.73
C ILE A 357 14.52 18.65 -4.12
N ARG A 358 15.25 17.99 -5.04
CA ARG A 358 14.77 17.75 -6.41
C ARG A 358 13.48 16.93 -6.44
N GLU A 359 13.36 15.94 -5.57
CA GLU A 359 12.17 15.12 -5.47
C GLU A 359 10.98 15.87 -4.88
N ALA A 360 11.21 16.72 -3.86
CA ALA A 360 10.20 17.53 -3.19
C ALA A 360 9.59 18.57 -4.13
N LEU A 361 10.44 19.33 -4.84
CA LEU A 361 10.04 20.44 -5.71
C LEU A 361 9.79 20.02 -7.17
N LYS A 362 9.58 18.73 -7.44
CA LYS A 362 9.37 18.22 -8.80
C LYS A 362 8.20 18.87 -9.56
N HIS A 363 7.24 19.45 -8.84
CA HIS A 363 6.06 20.10 -9.39
C HIS A 363 6.10 21.63 -9.27
N ASP A 364 7.17 22.17 -8.72
CA ASP A 364 7.43 23.61 -8.68
C ASP A 364 7.78 24.05 -10.11
N LYS A 365 6.97 24.95 -10.67
CA LYS A 365 7.05 25.39 -12.07
C LYS A 365 7.58 26.81 -12.17
#